data_AF-A0A0R3R1A8-F1
#
_entry.id   AF-A0A0R3R1A8-F1
#
_cell.length_a   1.000
_cell.length_b   1.000
_cell.length_c   1.000
_cell.angle_alpha   90.00
_cell.angle_beta   90.00
_cell.angle_gamma   90.00
#
_symmetry.space_group_name_H-M   'P 1'
#
loop_
_entity.id
_entity.type
_entity.pdbx_description
1 polymer ?
#
loop_
_entity_poly.entity_id
_entity_poly.type
_entity_poly.pdbx_seq_one_letter_code
_entity_poly.pdbx_strand_id
1 'polypeptide(L)'
;MDIYGSYPSRLSIACSELLPRIQNQSYTLDVYFLQSVVDRIFNDSQIDLLSVLSQSGMNDAGNEYDQVIELIGINSVVFKLLLESKSDFFKYFMTSFCRHLERSSCILPLKIVQDSVYMRLLSDYVCFMMPVNEENTSAVTGKKIHPENTMKSSYSTPLNLFKEEALRRYALCPSSHSIRTLRTMIQSISPHFLTFIYILVRSYCSLSNWPTDYRLIALRFVLKEIHVFALAESEDFNFSQSKLQLQWNAPFADELFDFFLSLFTRWPPNPSFINLFDVWVTWIRPWRYCGNDLQRVMPFIRSNRRYYIELSDAFWERKFSLECTGDIENLASYICILTSPDMLEILNLFIILNSECETYE
;
A
#
# COMPACT_ATOMS: atom_id res chain seq x y z
N MET A 1 -26.13 -34.46 22.55
CA MET A 1 -26.46 -33.11 23.06
C MET A 1 -25.84 -32.13 22.09
N ASP A 2 -26.56 -31.82 21.02
CA ASP A 2 -26.17 -30.81 20.03
C ASP A 2 -26.78 -29.48 20.45
N ILE A 3 -26.04 -28.64 21.17
CA ILE A 3 -26.46 -27.28 21.50
C ILE A 3 -25.22 -26.40 21.57
N TYR A 4 -24.73 -25.97 20.40
CA TYR A 4 -24.15 -24.65 20.13
C TYR A 4 -23.98 -24.59 18.61
N GLY A 5 -25.08 -24.38 17.90
CA GLY A 5 -25.01 -23.98 16.50
C GLY A 5 -24.24 -22.67 16.44
N SER A 6 -23.06 -22.68 15.82
CA SER A 6 -22.33 -21.46 15.50
C SER A 6 -23.23 -20.61 14.61
N TYR A 7 -23.77 -19.52 15.17
CA TYR A 7 -24.51 -18.56 14.36
C TYR A 7 -23.53 -18.00 13.30
N PRO A 8 -23.91 -17.99 12.01
CA PRO A 8 -23.05 -17.46 10.97
C PRO A 8 -22.76 -15.99 11.27
N SER A 9 -21.50 -15.58 11.11
CA SER A 9 -21.13 -14.18 11.31
C SER A 9 -21.88 -13.29 10.31
N ARG A 10 -21.97 -11.99 10.61
CA ARG A 10 -22.54 -11.01 9.67
C ARG A 10 -21.81 -11.01 8.33
N LEU A 11 -20.50 -11.22 8.34
CA LEU A 11 -19.70 -11.32 7.13
C LEU A 11 -20.04 -12.56 6.32
N SER A 12 -20.12 -13.72 6.97
CA SER A 12 -20.53 -14.98 6.34
C SER A 12 -21.92 -14.85 5.70
N ILE A 13 -22.89 -14.24 6.40
CA ILE A 13 -24.23 -13.96 5.86
C ILE A 13 -24.11 -13.06 4.62
N ALA A 14 -23.39 -11.94 4.71
CA ALA A 14 -23.22 -11.01 3.58
C ALA A 14 -22.60 -11.69 2.36
N CYS A 15 -21.53 -12.47 2.54
CA CYS A 15 -20.88 -13.22 1.47
C CYS A 15 -21.81 -14.28 0.87
N SER A 16 -22.56 -15.02 1.70
CA SER A 16 -23.51 -16.04 1.25
C SER A 16 -24.68 -15.46 0.43
N GLU A 17 -25.05 -14.20 0.65
CA GLU A 17 -26.10 -13.53 -0.13
C GLU A 17 -25.56 -12.90 -1.43
N LEU A 18 -24.31 -12.45 -1.43
CA LEU A 18 -23.70 -11.72 -2.55
C LEU A 18 -23.03 -12.63 -3.58
N LEU A 19 -22.29 -13.66 -3.14
CA LEU A 19 -21.56 -14.57 -4.03
C LEU A 19 -22.47 -15.32 -5.02
N PRO A 20 -23.63 -15.88 -4.62
CA PRO A 20 -24.51 -16.56 -5.57
C PRO A 20 -25.05 -15.65 -6.67
N ARG A 21 -25.22 -14.34 -6.39
CA ARG A 21 -25.66 -13.38 -7.40
C ARG A 21 -24.62 -13.18 -8.50
N ILE A 22 -23.33 -13.31 -8.15
CA ILE A 22 -22.21 -13.28 -9.10
C ILE A 22 -22.19 -14.57 -9.91
N GLN A 23 -22.29 -15.72 -9.25
CA GLN A 23 -22.25 -17.03 -9.89
C GLN A 23 -23.41 -17.23 -10.88
N ASN A 24 -24.61 -16.76 -10.53
CA ASN A 24 -25.79 -16.83 -11.39
C ASN A 24 -25.84 -15.74 -12.47
N GLN A 25 -24.79 -14.91 -12.58
CA GLN A 25 -24.74 -13.75 -13.49
C GLN A 25 -25.92 -12.79 -13.35
N SER A 26 -26.59 -12.79 -12.20
CA SER A 26 -27.77 -11.97 -11.92
C SER A 26 -27.39 -10.55 -11.48
N TYR A 27 -26.29 -10.01 -12.03
CA TYR A 27 -25.75 -8.68 -11.78
C TYR A 27 -25.90 -7.82 -13.04
N THR A 28 -27.11 -7.67 -13.57
CA THR A 28 -27.34 -6.86 -14.78
C THR A 28 -26.97 -5.39 -14.56
N LEU A 29 -25.71 -4.98 -14.85
CA LEU A 29 -25.18 -3.59 -14.80
C LEU A 29 -25.77 -2.72 -13.67
N ASP A 30 -25.97 -3.34 -12.51
CA ASP A 30 -26.81 -2.77 -11.47
C ASP A 30 -25.94 -1.98 -10.50
N VAL A 31 -25.99 -0.65 -10.61
CA VAL A 31 -25.35 0.25 -9.64
C VAL A 31 -25.83 -0.06 -8.22
N TYR A 32 -27.08 -0.52 -8.05
CA TYR A 32 -27.59 -0.94 -6.75
C TYR A 32 -26.93 -2.21 -6.22
N PHE A 33 -26.53 -3.14 -7.10
CA PHE A 33 -25.76 -4.31 -6.67
C PHE A 33 -24.39 -3.90 -6.15
N LEU A 34 -23.64 -3.08 -6.91
CA LEU A 34 -22.33 -2.60 -6.47
C LEU A 34 -22.44 -1.79 -5.19
N GLN A 35 -23.45 -0.93 -5.07
CA GLN A 35 -23.71 -0.18 -3.86
C GLN A 35 -24.00 -1.11 -2.69
N SER A 36 -24.84 -2.14 -2.88
CA SER A 36 -25.12 -3.14 -1.85
C SER A 36 -23.88 -3.90 -1.41
N VAL A 37 -22.92 -4.18 -2.31
CA VAL A 37 -21.64 -4.81 -1.94
C VAL A 37 -20.83 -3.86 -1.07
N VAL A 38 -20.65 -2.61 -1.51
CA VAL A 38 -19.88 -1.60 -0.76
C VAL A 38 -20.48 -1.36 0.63
N ASP A 39 -21.80 -1.22 0.69
CA ASP A 39 -22.51 -0.91 1.93
C ASP A 39 -22.42 -2.04 2.95
N ARG A 40 -22.59 -3.28 2.49
CA ARG A 40 -22.54 -4.45 3.38
C ARG A 40 -21.12 -4.78 3.80
N ILE A 41 -20.13 -4.71 2.90
CA ILE A 41 -18.77 -5.17 3.21
C ILE A 41 -17.94 -4.10 3.93
N PHE A 42 -18.06 -2.82 3.54
CA PHE A 42 -17.22 -1.76 4.08
C PHE A 42 -17.93 -0.82 5.05
N ASN A 43 -19.24 -0.60 4.90
CA ASN A 43 -20.00 0.35 5.72
C ASN A 43 -20.79 -0.27 6.87
N ASP A 44 -20.95 -1.60 6.90
CA ASP A 44 -21.55 -2.30 8.05
C ASP A 44 -20.58 -2.28 9.24
N SER A 45 -21.01 -1.68 10.35
CA SER A 45 -20.20 -1.56 11.58
C SER A 45 -20.02 -2.89 12.32
N GLN A 46 -20.78 -3.93 11.98
CA GLN A 46 -20.66 -5.27 12.56
C GLN A 46 -19.61 -6.13 11.84
N ILE A 47 -19.07 -5.66 10.72
CA ILE A 47 -18.01 -6.33 9.96
C ILE A 47 -16.72 -5.56 10.15
N ASP A 48 -15.66 -6.28 10.54
CA ASP A 48 -14.33 -5.72 10.71
C ASP A 48 -13.30 -6.59 9.97
N LEU A 49 -12.92 -6.16 8.78
CA LEU A 49 -12.01 -6.87 7.88
C LEU A 49 -10.57 -6.94 8.41
N LEU A 50 -10.21 -6.15 9.43
CA LEU A 50 -8.89 -6.26 10.08
C LEU A 50 -8.83 -7.44 11.04
N SER A 51 -9.99 -7.91 11.50
CA SER A 51 -10.11 -9.06 12.40
C SER A 51 -10.26 -10.40 11.65
N VAL A 52 -10.42 -10.36 10.32
CA VAL A 52 -10.54 -11.54 9.46
C VAL A 52 -9.16 -11.96 8.95
N LEU A 53 -8.66 -13.10 9.41
CA LEU A 53 -7.32 -13.60 9.14
C LEU A 53 -7.33 -14.84 8.25
N SER A 54 -6.26 -15.07 7.50
CA SER A 54 -6.08 -16.32 6.76
C SER A 54 -5.90 -17.49 7.73
N GLN A 55 -6.79 -18.48 7.68
CA GLN A 55 -6.68 -19.68 8.50
C GLN A 55 -5.90 -20.76 7.75
N SER A 56 -4.64 -21.01 8.13
CA SER A 56 -3.91 -22.17 7.62
C SER A 56 -4.33 -23.43 8.40
N GLY A 57 -5.25 -24.21 7.84
CA GLY A 57 -5.24 -25.67 8.06
C GLY A 57 -6.20 -26.29 9.08
N MET A 58 -7.31 -25.67 9.48
CA MET A 58 -8.36 -26.40 10.22
C MET A 58 -9.78 -25.95 9.86
N ASN A 59 -10.57 -26.94 9.41
CA ASN A 59 -12.03 -26.98 9.24
C ASN A 59 -12.66 -26.20 8.08
N ASP A 60 -13.39 -26.94 7.23
CA ASP A 60 -14.30 -26.54 6.13
C ASP A 60 -15.46 -25.60 6.54
N ALA A 61 -15.41 -25.00 7.73
CA ALA A 61 -16.37 -23.98 8.14
C ALA A 61 -16.01 -22.65 7.47
N GLY A 62 -16.34 -22.55 6.18
CA GLY A 62 -16.41 -21.31 5.38
C GLY A 62 -15.29 -20.31 5.65
N ASN A 63 -14.16 -20.42 4.94
CA ASN A 63 -13.07 -19.47 5.06
C ASN A 63 -13.54 -18.06 4.63
N GLU A 64 -13.98 -17.24 5.59
CA GLU A 64 -14.48 -15.88 5.37
C GLU A 64 -13.44 -15.01 4.65
N TYR A 65 -12.17 -15.27 4.93
CA TYR A 65 -11.06 -14.63 4.24
C TYR A 65 -11.14 -14.88 2.72
N ASP A 66 -11.22 -16.15 2.30
CA ASP A 66 -11.29 -16.51 0.88
C ASP A 66 -12.58 -16.02 0.23
N GLN A 67 -13.71 -16.07 0.95
CA GLN A 67 -14.99 -15.56 0.45
C GLN A 67 -14.93 -14.06 0.15
N VAL A 68 -14.28 -13.28 1.01
CA VAL A 68 -14.07 -11.84 0.78
C VAL A 68 -13.14 -11.62 -0.41
N ILE A 69 -12.04 -12.38 -0.52
CA ILE A 69 -11.12 -12.28 -1.66
C ILE A 69 -11.82 -12.66 -2.98
N GLU A 70 -12.65 -13.70 -2.98
CA GLU A 70 -13.46 -14.08 -4.15
C GLU A 70 -14.46 -12.98 -4.52
N LEU A 71 -15.09 -12.35 -3.52
CA LEU A 71 -16.12 -11.35 -3.73
C LEU A 71 -15.55 -10.02 -4.26
N ILE A 72 -14.52 -9.48 -3.63
CA ILE A 72 -14.01 -8.11 -3.88
C ILE A 72 -12.52 -8.03 -4.22
N GLY A 73 -11.77 -9.14 -4.23
CA GLY A 73 -10.36 -9.13 -4.64
C GLY A 73 -10.16 -8.70 -6.09
N ILE A 74 -8.92 -8.36 -6.46
CA ILE A 74 -8.59 -7.80 -7.79
C ILE A 74 -9.01 -8.66 -8.98
N ASN A 75 -9.16 -9.97 -8.78
CA ASN A 75 -9.59 -10.91 -9.81
C ASN A 75 -11.12 -11.03 -9.92
N SER A 76 -11.86 -10.52 -8.93
CA SER A 76 -13.31 -10.65 -8.85
C SER A 76 -14.03 -9.84 -9.91
N VAL A 77 -15.26 -10.28 -10.22
CA VAL A 77 -16.15 -9.56 -11.13
C VAL A 77 -16.56 -8.20 -10.54
N VAL A 78 -16.79 -8.14 -9.22
CA VAL A 78 -17.17 -6.89 -8.54
C VAL A 78 -16.08 -5.85 -8.68
N PHE A 79 -14.82 -6.21 -8.44
CA PHE A 79 -13.73 -5.25 -8.55
C PHE A 79 -13.60 -4.70 -9.96
N LYS A 80 -13.72 -5.55 -10.99
CA LYS A 80 -13.73 -5.11 -12.39
C LYS A 80 -14.87 -4.13 -12.68
N LEU A 81 -16.08 -4.43 -12.21
CA LEU A 81 -17.23 -3.53 -12.34
C LEU A 81 -17.04 -2.21 -11.57
N LEU A 82 -16.38 -2.23 -10.41
CA LEU A 82 -16.01 -1.02 -9.67
C LEU A 82 -15.03 -0.15 -10.48
N LEU A 83 -14.06 -0.74 -11.16
CA LEU A 83 -13.13 -0.02 -12.04
C LEU A 83 -13.83 0.59 -13.25
N GLU A 84 -14.78 -0.12 -13.85
CA GLU A 84 -15.56 0.35 -14.99
C GLU A 84 -16.66 1.36 -14.60
N SER A 85 -16.93 1.50 -13.29
CA SER A 85 -17.94 2.43 -12.78
C SER A 85 -17.57 3.90 -12.99
N LYS A 86 -18.58 4.78 -12.92
CA LYS A 86 -18.39 6.23 -13.00
C LYS A 86 -17.45 6.71 -11.89
N SER A 87 -16.65 7.74 -12.18
CA SER A 87 -15.66 8.30 -11.24
C SER A 87 -16.24 8.54 -9.84
N ASP A 88 -17.44 9.12 -9.71
CA ASP A 88 -18.02 9.40 -8.38
C ASP A 88 -18.36 8.13 -7.59
N PHE A 89 -18.78 7.06 -8.26
CA PHE A 89 -19.03 5.78 -7.60
C PHE A 89 -17.73 5.09 -7.19
N PHE A 90 -16.70 5.15 -8.02
CA PHE A 90 -15.37 4.68 -7.65
C PHE A 90 -14.82 5.45 -6.43
N LYS A 91 -15.01 6.78 -6.37
CA LYS A 91 -14.65 7.58 -5.20
C LYS A 91 -15.43 7.14 -3.95
N TYR A 92 -16.71 6.83 -4.09
CA TYR A 92 -17.54 6.32 -3.00
C TYR A 92 -17.01 4.99 -2.43
N PHE A 93 -16.68 4.04 -3.32
CA PHE A 93 -16.06 2.78 -2.95
C PHE A 93 -14.74 3.01 -2.20
N MET A 94 -13.82 3.79 -2.77
CA MET A 94 -12.51 4.04 -2.15
C MET A 94 -12.63 4.76 -0.81
N THR A 95 -13.53 5.73 -0.69
CA THR A 95 -13.79 6.42 0.58
C THR A 95 -14.35 5.45 1.63
N SER A 96 -15.25 4.54 1.23
CA SER A 96 -15.82 3.52 2.13
C SER A 96 -14.73 2.54 2.58
N PHE A 97 -13.87 2.09 1.67
CA PHE A 97 -12.71 1.25 1.97
C PHE A 97 -11.76 1.90 2.98
N CYS A 98 -11.40 3.18 2.79
CA CYS A 98 -10.53 3.88 3.74
C CYS A 98 -11.20 4.10 5.10
N ARG A 99 -12.48 4.50 5.11
CA ARG A 99 -13.25 4.72 6.34
C ARG A 99 -13.51 3.44 7.12
N HIS A 100 -13.42 2.27 6.50
CA HIS A 100 -13.53 0.99 7.20
C HIS A 100 -12.38 0.83 8.22
N LEU A 101 -11.14 1.16 7.81
CA LEU A 101 -9.98 1.16 8.70
C LEU A 101 -10.13 2.15 9.87
N GLU A 102 -10.69 3.33 9.60
CA GLU A 102 -10.93 4.35 10.64
C GLU A 102 -12.01 3.93 11.65
N ARG A 103 -13.00 3.14 11.22
CA ARG A 103 -14.12 2.67 12.04
C ARG A 103 -13.85 1.33 12.73
N SER A 104 -12.75 0.67 12.39
CA SER A 104 -12.41 -0.64 12.92
C SER A 104 -12.29 -0.63 14.44
N SER A 105 -12.88 -1.64 15.07
CA SER A 105 -12.77 -1.92 16.50
C SER A 105 -11.73 -3.00 16.80
N CYS A 106 -10.88 -3.35 15.82
CA CYS A 106 -9.90 -4.41 15.94
C CYS A 106 -8.92 -4.16 17.10
N ILE A 107 -8.80 -5.14 17.99
CA ILE A 107 -7.89 -5.12 19.15
C ILE A 107 -6.70 -6.07 18.99
N LEU A 108 -6.52 -6.65 17.80
CA LEU A 108 -5.49 -7.65 17.55
C LEU A 108 -4.08 -7.01 17.48
N PRO A 109 -3.02 -7.71 17.92
CA PRO A 109 -1.66 -7.22 17.75
C PRO A 109 -1.32 -6.86 16.30
N LEU A 110 -0.59 -5.76 16.13
CA LEU A 110 -0.23 -5.19 14.82
C LEU A 110 0.41 -6.20 13.86
N LYS A 111 1.26 -7.10 14.38
CA LYS A 111 1.92 -8.16 13.59
C LYS A 111 0.94 -9.16 12.99
N ILE A 112 -0.18 -9.41 13.67
CA ILE A 112 -1.22 -10.34 13.21
C ILE A 112 -2.12 -9.65 12.20
N VAL A 113 -2.47 -8.39 12.44
CA VAL A 113 -3.34 -7.59 11.55
C VAL A 113 -2.73 -7.38 10.16
N GLN A 114 -1.41 -7.46 10.01
CA GLN A 114 -0.75 -7.43 8.70
C GLN A 114 -1.21 -8.54 7.76
N ASP A 115 -1.62 -9.69 8.31
CA ASP A 115 -2.13 -10.84 7.55
C ASP A 115 -3.67 -10.84 7.43
N SER A 116 -4.32 -9.72 7.79
CA SER A 116 -5.77 -9.56 7.66
C SER A 116 -6.22 -9.38 6.22
N VAL A 117 -7.49 -9.72 5.95
CA VAL A 117 -8.06 -9.55 4.61
C VAL A 117 -8.09 -8.09 4.18
N TYR A 118 -8.26 -7.15 5.13
CA TYR A 118 -8.16 -5.71 4.82
C TYR A 118 -6.78 -5.34 4.28
N MET A 119 -5.71 -5.74 4.99
CA MET A 119 -4.34 -5.41 4.60
C MET A 119 -3.95 -6.12 3.30
N ARG A 120 -4.45 -7.35 3.08
CA ARG A 120 -4.31 -8.05 1.80
C ARG A 120 -4.97 -7.29 0.65
N LEU A 121 -6.22 -6.87 0.81
CA LEU A 121 -6.95 -6.11 -0.20
C LEU A 121 -6.30 -4.76 -0.48
N LEU A 122 -5.83 -4.05 0.56
CA LEU A 122 -5.06 -2.81 0.40
C LEU A 122 -3.83 -3.07 -0.47
N SER A 123 -3.04 -4.10 -0.15
CA SER A 123 -1.86 -4.47 -0.92
C SER A 123 -2.21 -4.78 -2.38
N ASP A 124 -3.21 -5.63 -2.60
CA ASP A 124 -3.61 -6.03 -3.94
C ASP A 124 -4.12 -4.84 -4.77
N TYR A 125 -4.96 -3.97 -4.19
CA TYR A 125 -5.46 -2.77 -4.89
C TYR A 125 -4.34 -1.78 -5.21
N VAL A 126 -3.44 -1.53 -4.26
CA VAL A 126 -2.30 -0.61 -4.44
C VAL A 126 -1.38 -1.13 -5.53
N CYS A 127 -0.96 -2.39 -5.48
CA CYS A 127 -0.09 -2.98 -6.49
C CYS A 127 -0.78 -3.12 -7.85
N PHE A 128 -2.09 -3.34 -7.88
CA PHE A 128 -2.87 -3.35 -9.12
C PHE A 128 -2.93 -1.97 -9.78
N MET A 129 -3.15 -0.91 -8.98
CA MET A 129 -3.21 0.47 -9.48
C MET A 129 -1.84 1.05 -9.81
N MET A 130 -0.78 0.59 -9.14
CA MET A 130 0.60 1.01 -9.32
C MET A 130 1.49 -0.15 -9.82
N PRO A 131 1.27 -0.67 -11.04
CA PRO A 131 2.06 -1.79 -11.53
C PRO A 131 3.51 -1.37 -11.81
N VAL A 132 4.43 -2.26 -11.46
CA VAL A 132 5.86 -2.16 -11.77
C VAL A 132 6.25 -3.35 -12.65
N ASN A 133 7.01 -3.12 -13.72
CA ASN A 133 7.47 -4.19 -14.61
C ASN A 133 8.40 -5.16 -13.84
N GLU A 134 7.99 -6.42 -13.73
CA GLU A 134 8.72 -7.47 -12.98
C GLU A 134 10.10 -7.83 -13.55
N GLU A 135 10.41 -7.43 -14.79
CA GLU A 135 11.75 -7.68 -15.37
C GLU A 135 12.85 -6.89 -14.64
N ASN A 136 12.49 -5.79 -13.96
CA ASN A 136 13.44 -4.88 -13.31
C ASN A 136 13.60 -5.12 -11.79
N THR A 137 12.73 -5.91 -11.14
CA THR A 137 12.86 -6.22 -9.70
C THR A 137 13.98 -7.21 -9.39
N SER A 138 14.48 -7.93 -10.39
CA SER A 138 15.62 -8.86 -10.27
C SER A 138 16.95 -8.17 -9.93
N ALA A 139 17.04 -6.84 -10.06
CA ALA A 139 18.25 -6.09 -9.74
C ALA A 139 18.31 -5.57 -8.28
N VAL A 140 17.22 -5.66 -7.51
CA VAL A 140 17.08 -4.94 -6.21
C VAL A 140 17.23 -5.85 -4.99
N THR A 141 17.27 -7.18 -5.15
CA THR A 141 17.55 -8.13 -4.06
C THR A 141 18.84 -8.93 -4.33
N GLY A 142 19.99 -8.28 -4.09
CA GLY A 142 21.28 -8.90 -4.40
C GLY A 142 22.48 -8.30 -3.68
N LYS A 143 22.42 -8.08 -2.36
CA LYS A 143 23.63 -7.89 -1.54
C LYS A 143 23.76 -8.98 -0.48
N LYS A 144 24.46 -10.05 -0.91
CA LYS A 144 25.39 -10.93 -0.18
C LYS A 144 25.07 -11.25 1.28
N ILE A 145 24.56 -12.46 1.51
CA ILE A 145 24.97 -13.30 2.63
C ILE A 145 25.80 -14.44 2.03
N HIS A 146 27.07 -14.53 2.42
CA HIS A 146 27.94 -15.65 2.08
C HIS A 146 27.39 -16.97 2.68
N PRO A 147 27.45 -18.09 1.94
CA PRO A 147 27.62 -19.40 2.56
C PRO A 147 28.96 -19.99 2.12
N GLU A 148 29.82 -20.30 3.09
CA GLU A 148 30.94 -21.19 2.87
C GLU A 148 30.44 -22.63 2.62
N ASN A 149 30.74 -23.13 1.43
CA ASN A 149 31.04 -24.51 1.05
C ASN A 149 30.51 -25.66 1.91
N THR A 150 29.57 -26.43 1.35
CA THR A 150 29.70 -27.90 1.33
C THR A 150 29.20 -28.46 0.00
N MET A 151 30.00 -29.39 -0.52
CA MET A 151 29.99 -29.97 -1.86
C MET A 151 28.82 -30.95 -2.10
N LYS A 152 28.37 -31.02 -3.37
CA LYS A 152 27.69 -32.12 -4.11
C LYS A 152 26.18 -32.37 -3.87
N SER A 153 25.36 -32.05 -4.88
CA SER A 153 24.82 -33.02 -5.85
C SER A 153 23.83 -32.35 -6.81
N SER A 154 23.98 -32.58 -8.10
CA SER A 154 23.08 -32.14 -9.17
C SER A 154 21.67 -32.71 -9.01
N TYR A 155 20.68 -31.83 -8.88
CA TYR A 155 19.30 -32.12 -9.27
C TYR A 155 18.77 -30.94 -10.07
N SER A 156 18.76 -31.12 -11.38
CA SER A 156 18.08 -30.29 -12.38
C SER A 156 16.59 -30.18 -12.04
N THR A 157 16.10 -28.97 -11.83
CA THR A 157 14.68 -28.67 -11.63
C THR A 157 13.89 -28.80 -12.94
N PRO A 158 12.62 -29.27 -12.89
CA PRO A 158 11.86 -29.78 -14.04
C PRO A 158 11.21 -28.69 -14.91
N LEU A 159 11.90 -27.56 -15.16
CA LEU A 159 11.39 -26.48 -16.02
C LEU A 159 12.11 -26.36 -17.38
N ASN A 160 13.18 -27.13 -17.61
CA ASN A 160 13.89 -27.15 -18.89
C ASN A 160 13.41 -28.24 -19.87
N LEU A 161 12.23 -28.84 -19.64
CA LEU A 161 11.70 -29.92 -20.48
C LEU A 161 10.69 -29.47 -21.55
N PHE A 162 10.27 -28.20 -21.56
CA PHE A 162 9.33 -27.72 -22.57
C PHE A 162 10.07 -27.10 -23.75
N LYS A 163 10.17 -27.85 -24.85
CA LYS A 163 10.55 -27.30 -26.15
C LYS A 163 9.56 -26.21 -26.55
N GLU A 164 10.09 -25.07 -26.96
CA GLU A 164 9.39 -23.83 -27.37
C GLU A 164 8.25 -24.07 -28.40
N GLU A 165 8.35 -25.14 -29.18
CA GLU A 165 7.33 -25.55 -30.15
C GLU A 165 6.05 -26.15 -29.51
N ALA A 166 6.15 -26.71 -28.29
CA ALA A 166 4.98 -27.18 -27.52
C ALA A 166 4.17 -25.99 -26.95
N LEU A 167 4.84 -24.89 -26.59
CA LEU A 167 4.19 -23.65 -26.15
C LEU A 167 3.43 -22.97 -27.30
N ARG A 168 3.91 -23.09 -28.56
CA ARG A 168 3.19 -22.58 -29.74
C ARG A 168 1.93 -23.38 -30.08
N ARG A 169 1.89 -24.68 -29.82
CA ARG A 169 0.66 -25.48 -30.03
C ARG A 169 -0.41 -25.21 -28.97
N TYR A 170 -0.04 -24.79 -27.77
CA TYR A 170 -0.98 -24.28 -26.76
C TYR A 170 -1.57 -22.90 -27.11
N ALA A 171 -0.91 -22.12 -27.98
CA ALA A 171 -1.40 -20.81 -28.41
C ALA A 171 -2.56 -20.86 -29.43
N LEU A 172 -2.98 -22.05 -29.87
CA LEU A 172 -4.04 -22.23 -30.89
C LEU A 172 -5.36 -22.81 -30.34
N CYS A 173 -5.51 -22.96 -29.02
CA CYS A 173 -6.75 -23.45 -28.41
C CYS A 173 -7.57 -22.28 -27.82
N PRO A 174 -8.78 -21.96 -28.33
CA PRO A 174 -9.51 -20.73 -27.99
C PRO A 174 -10.36 -20.87 -26.73
N SER A 175 -9.76 -21.26 -25.60
CA SER A 175 -10.51 -21.37 -24.33
C SER A 175 -9.61 -21.24 -23.10
N SER A 176 -8.98 -20.08 -22.89
CA SER A 176 -8.52 -19.58 -21.56
C SER A 176 -7.71 -18.27 -21.71
N HIS A 177 -8.36 -17.20 -22.14
CA HIS A 177 -7.80 -15.85 -22.08
C HIS A 177 -8.15 -15.20 -20.72
N SER A 178 -7.27 -15.28 -19.71
CA SER A 178 -7.48 -14.52 -18.45
C SER A 178 -6.28 -13.71 -17.95
N ILE A 179 -5.03 -14.02 -18.32
CA ILE A 179 -3.87 -13.27 -17.79
C ILE A 179 -3.30 -12.28 -18.80
N ARG A 180 -3.18 -12.66 -20.09
CA ARG A 180 -2.61 -11.77 -21.12
C ARG A 180 -3.54 -10.60 -21.49
N THR A 181 -4.86 -10.85 -21.48
CA THR A 181 -5.88 -9.83 -21.79
C THR A 181 -6.04 -8.80 -20.66
N LEU A 182 -5.86 -9.23 -19.40
CA LEU A 182 -5.72 -8.31 -18.26
C LEU A 182 -4.45 -7.46 -18.44
N ARG A 183 -3.31 -8.07 -18.78
CA ARG A 183 -2.04 -7.36 -19.02
C ARG A 183 -2.15 -6.28 -20.11
N THR A 184 -2.96 -6.50 -21.14
CA THR A 184 -3.21 -5.50 -22.21
C THR A 184 -4.23 -4.43 -21.84
N MET A 185 -5.19 -4.69 -20.93
CA MET A 185 -6.04 -3.62 -20.37
C MET A 185 -5.29 -2.75 -19.34
N ILE A 186 -4.30 -3.33 -18.66
CA ILE A 186 -3.46 -2.68 -17.63
C ILE A 186 -2.46 -1.66 -18.22
N GLN A 187 -2.23 -1.69 -19.55
CA GLN A 187 -1.26 -0.81 -20.22
C GLN A 187 -1.74 0.64 -20.43
N SER A 188 -3.01 0.95 -20.23
CA SER A 188 -3.45 2.34 -20.05
C SER A 188 -3.66 2.61 -18.57
N ILE A 189 -3.03 3.65 -18.03
CA ILE A 189 -3.29 4.15 -16.67
C ILE A 189 -4.80 4.21 -16.48
N SER A 190 -5.34 3.42 -15.55
CA SER A 190 -6.76 3.46 -15.22
C SER A 190 -7.17 4.93 -15.02
N PRO A 191 -8.30 5.40 -15.57
CA PRO A 191 -8.74 6.79 -15.39
C PRO A 191 -8.89 7.15 -13.90
N HIS A 192 -8.98 6.14 -13.04
CA HIS A 192 -9.09 6.29 -11.59
C HIS A 192 -7.75 6.34 -10.86
N PHE A 193 -6.60 6.16 -11.51
CA PHE A 193 -5.28 6.03 -10.88
C PHE A 193 -4.95 7.19 -9.92
N LEU A 194 -4.93 8.43 -10.41
CA LEU A 194 -4.62 9.60 -9.57
C LEU A 194 -5.70 9.82 -8.51
N THR A 195 -6.96 9.54 -8.86
CA THR A 195 -8.09 9.64 -7.92
C THR A 195 -7.95 8.64 -6.77
N PHE A 196 -7.52 7.42 -7.06
CA PHE A 196 -7.28 6.34 -6.12
C PHE A 196 -6.18 6.72 -5.12
N ILE A 197 -5.01 7.12 -5.61
CA ILE A 197 -3.89 7.52 -4.75
C ILE A 197 -4.28 8.73 -3.89
N TYR A 198 -4.92 9.73 -4.50
CA TYR A 198 -5.36 10.93 -3.78
C TYR A 198 -6.32 10.59 -2.64
N ILE A 199 -7.36 9.78 -2.91
CA ILE A 199 -8.34 9.40 -1.89
C ILE A 199 -7.69 8.58 -0.78
N LEU A 200 -6.82 7.61 -1.11
CA LEU A 200 -6.13 6.80 -0.12
C LEU A 200 -5.31 7.65 0.84
N VAL A 201 -4.38 8.46 0.31
CA VAL A 201 -3.48 9.26 1.15
C VAL A 201 -4.26 10.30 1.93
N ARG A 202 -5.17 11.05 1.28
CA ARG A 202 -6.00 12.05 1.97
C ARG A 202 -6.86 11.43 3.06
N SER A 203 -7.47 10.27 2.81
CA SER A 203 -8.29 9.60 3.82
C SER A 203 -7.44 9.13 4.98
N TYR A 204 -6.25 8.59 4.74
CA TYR A 204 -5.35 8.16 5.81
C TYR A 204 -4.64 9.32 6.54
N CYS A 205 -4.62 10.52 5.95
CA CYS A 205 -4.10 11.75 6.57
C CYS A 205 -5.18 12.60 7.26
N SER A 206 -6.47 12.21 7.20
CA SER A 206 -7.55 12.94 7.88
C SER A 206 -7.30 13.06 9.40
N LEU A 207 -7.32 14.28 9.91
CA LEU A 207 -7.21 14.56 11.35
C LEU A 207 -8.58 14.59 12.07
N SER A 208 -9.65 14.10 11.41
CA SER A 208 -10.99 14.02 12.01
C SER A 208 -11.02 13.11 13.25
N ASN A 209 -10.22 12.05 13.24
CA ASN A 209 -10.00 11.13 14.36
C ASN A 209 -8.51 10.96 14.58
N TRP A 210 -8.13 10.63 15.82
CA TRP A 210 -6.74 10.27 16.13
C TRP A 210 -6.34 9.04 15.31
N PRO A 211 -5.21 9.06 14.57
CA PRO A 211 -4.81 7.93 13.74
C PRO A 211 -4.40 6.74 14.61
N THR A 212 -4.86 5.56 14.21
CA THR A 212 -4.48 4.29 14.83
C THR A 212 -3.17 3.76 14.24
N ASP A 213 -2.54 2.82 14.94
CA ASP A 213 -1.33 2.15 14.45
C ASP A 213 -1.58 1.41 13.11
N TYR A 214 -2.76 0.81 12.93
CA TYR A 214 -3.14 0.18 11.66
C TYR A 214 -3.18 1.18 10.51
N ARG A 215 -3.73 2.37 10.77
CA ARG A 215 -3.80 3.46 9.79
C ARG A 215 -2.42 3.98 9.39
N LEU A 216 -1.51 4.13 10.37
CA LEU A 216 -0.13 4.53 10.11
C LEU A 216 0.62 3.48 9.29
N ILE A 217 0.43 2.19 9.58
CA ILE A 217 1.04 1.12 8.77
C ILE A 217 0.47 1.07 7.35
N ALA A 218 -0.84 1.21 7.19
CA ALA A 218 -1.48 1.27 5.87
C ALA A 218 -0.94 2.46 5.06
N LEU A 219 -0.86 3.65 5.67
CA LEU A 219 -0.29 4.84 5.04
C LEU A 219 1.17 4.63 4.67
N ARG A 220 1.99 4.08 5.57
CA ARG A 220 3.40 3.77 5.31
C ARG A 220 3.54 2.84 4.09
N PHE A 221 2.74 1.79 4.02
CA PHE A 221 2.74 0.87 2.89
C PHE A 221 2.40 1.60 1.58
N VAL A 222 1.34 2.41 1.56
CA VAL A 222 0.94 3.20 0.39
C VAL A 222 2.06 4.14 -0.06
N LEU A 223 2.69 4.89 0.85
CA LEU A 223 3.78 5.82 0.52
C LEU A 223 5.03 5.09 -0.01
N LYS A 224 5.34 3.91 0.53
CA LYS A 224 6.39 3.03 0.01
C LYS A 224 6.10 2.63 -1.44
N GLU A 225 4.89 2.15 -1.72
CA GLU A 225 4.53 1.71 -3.06
C GLU A 225 4.45 2.88 -4.06
N ILE A 226 4.09 4.09 -3.62
CA ILE A 226 4.19 5.31 -4.45
C ILE A 226 5.64 5.57 -4.85
N HIS A 227 6.60 5.44 -3.94
CA HIS A 227 8.02 5.58 -4.28
C HIS A 227 8.50 4.52 -5.24
N VAL A 228 8.21 3.24 -4.94
CA VAL A 228 8.59 2.11 -5.80
C VAL A 228 8.02 2.29 -7.21
N PHE A 229 6.76 2.72 -7.30
CA PHE A 229 6.11 3.01 -8.56
C PHE A 229 6.73 4.19 -9.30
N ALA A 230 6.82 5.35 -8.63
CA ALA A 230 7.30 6.59 -9.23
C ALA A 230 8.76 6.47 -9.70
N LEU A 231 9.56 5.66 -9.00
CA LEU A 231 10.97 5.40 -9.31
C LEU A 231 11.18 4.15 -10.15
N ALA A 232 10.13 3.41 -10.55
CA ALA A 232 10.28 2.34 -11.51
C ALA A 232 10.47 2.91 -12.92
N GLU A 233 11.36 2.29 -13.71
CA GLU A 233 11.50 2.62 -15.13
C GLU A 233 10.22 2.31 -15.90
N SER A 234 9.95 3.09 -16.94
CA SER A 234 8.82 2.87 -17.83
C SER A 234 9.20 3.30 -19.24
N GLU A 235 8.82 2.48 -20.20
CA GLU A 235 8.97 2.79 -21.62
C GLU A 235 7.76 3.59 -22.15
N ASP A 236 6.64 3.60 -21.42
CA ASP A 236 5.43 4.33 -21.78
C ASP A 236 5.54 5.80 -21.34
N PHE A 237 5.37 6.71 -22.31
CA PHE A 237 5.45 8.15 -22.09
C PHE A 237 4.37 8.69 -21.12
N ASN A 238 3.12 8.24 -21.26
CA ASN A 238 2.01 8.70 -20.40
C ASN A 238 2.23 8.24 -18.96
N PHE A 239 2.71 7.00 -18.81
CA PHE A 239 3.07 6.42 -17.51
C PHE A 239 4.23 7.17 -16.86
N SER A 240 5.24 7.53 -17.66
CA SER A 240 6.38 8.33 -17.22
C SER A 240 5.95 9.73 -16.74
N GLN A 241 5.01 10.38 -17.44
CA GLN A 241 4.52 11.70 -17.03
C GLN A 241 3.76 11.65 -15.69
N SER A 242 2.91 10.64 -15.48
CA SER A 242 2.19 10.47 -14.21
C SER A 242 3.14 10.16 -13.04
N LYS A 243 4.20 9.37 -13.29
CA LYS A 243 5.26 9.12 -12.31
C LYS A 243 6.01 10.40 -11.94
N LEU A 244 6.38 11.22 -12.91
CA LEU A 244 7.02 12.52 -12.66
C LEU A 244 6.12 13.46 -11.88
N GLN A 245 4.81 13.48 -12.17
CA GLN A 245 3.85 14.26 -11.39
C GLN A 245 3.84 13.84 -9.92
N LEU A 246 3.87 12.53 -9.62
CA LEU A 246 3.95 12.04 -8.25
C LEU A 246 5.27 12.44 -7.55
N GLN A 247 6.38 12.55 -8.30
CA GLN A 247 7.65 12.99 -7.73
C GLN A 247 7.69 14.50 -7.46
N TRP A 248 7.17 15.31 -8.39
CA TRP A 248 7.35 16.77 -8.36
C TRP A 248 6.23 17.50 -7.63
N ASN A 249 5.00 17.02 -7.76
CA ASN A 249 3.81 17.69 -7.24
C ASN A 249 2.69 16.67 -7.00
N ALA A 250 2.91 15.79 -6.02
CA ALA A 250 1.89 14.84 -5.63
C ALA A 250 0.62 15.59 -5.18
N PRO A 251 -0.58 15.20 -5.66
CA PRO A 251 -1.82 15.94 -5.41
C PRO A 251 -2.27 15.93 -3.94
N PHE A 252 -1.61 15.16 -3.08
CA PHE A 252 -1.87 15.01 -1.65
C PHE A 252 -0.74 15.58 -0.79
N ALA A 253 0.26 16.26 -1.40
CA ALA A 253 1.47 16.67 -0.71
C ALA A 253 1.21 17.70 0.40
N ASP A 254 0.19 18.54 0.29
CA ASP A 254 -0.18 19.48 1.35
C ASP A 254 -0.86 18.76 2.51
N GLU A 255 -1.85 17.92 2.23
CA GLU A 255 -2.58 17.17 3.26
C GLU A 255 -1.66 16.24 4.05
N LEU A 256 -0.68 15.61 3.39
CA LEU A 256 0.31 14.76 4.06
C LEU A 256 1.28 15.59 4.93
N PHE A 257 1.65 16.80 4.50
CA PHE A 257 2.53 17.67 5.28
C PHE A 257 1.82 18.18 6.54
N ASP A 258 0.59 18.69 6.39
CA ASP A 258 -0.23 19.19 7.48
C ASP A 258 -0.52 18.09 8.52
N PHE A 259 -0.70 16.86 8.05
CA PHE A 259 -0.82 15.68 8.90
C PHE A 259 0.43 15.47 9.76
N PHE A 260 1.62 15.43 9.16
CA PHE A 260 2.86 15.25 9.92
C PHE A 260 3.12 16.41 10.89
N LEU A 261 2.98 17.65 10.43
CA LEU A 261 3.21 18.83 11.26
C LEU A 261 2.27 18.86 12.48
N SER A 262 0.99 18.57 12.26
CA SER A 262 -0.01 18.48 13.33
C SER A 262 0.32 17.38 14.33
N LEU A 263 0.83 16.23 13.88
CA LEU A 263 1.13 15.12 14.76
C LEU A 263 2.48 15.27 15.46
N PHE A 264 3.52 15.81 14.82
CA PHE A 264 4.79 16.08 15.50
C PHE A 264 4.62 17.09 16.65
N THR A 265 3.72 18.05 16.50
CA THR A 265 3.39 19.02 17.54
C THR A 265 2.47 18.48 18.62
N ARG A 266 1.50 17.61 18.28
CA ARG A 266 0.43 17.18 19.21
C ARG A 266 0.46 15.74 19.68
N TRP A 267 1.30 14.86 19.09
CA TRP A 267 1.32 13.45 19.45
C TRP A 267 1.64 13.28 20.95
N PRO A 268 0.92 12.43 21.70
CA PRO A 268 1.25 12.18 23.10
C PRO A 268 2.61 11.46 23.20
N PRO A 269 3.35 11.60 24.30
CA PRO A 269 4.61 10.89 24.48
C PRO A 269 4.34 9.39 24.78
N ASN A 270 4.03 8.62 23.73
CA ASN A 270 3.76 7.18 23.83
C ASN A 270 4.53 6.38 22.76
N PRO A 271 4.66 5.05 22.93
CA PRO A 271 5.41 4.21 22.00
C PRO A 271 4.89 4.22 20.56
N SER A 272 3.60 4.47 20.33
CA SER A 272 3.00 4.54 18.99
C SER A 272 3.57 5.67 18.11
N PHE A 273 4.30 6.63 18.68
CA PHE A 273 5.04 7.64 17.90
C PHE A 273 6.02 7.00 16.90
N ILE A 274 6.54 5.80 17.19
CA ILE A 274 7.43 5.07 16.27
C ILE A 274 6.77 4.82 14.91
N ASN A 275 5.49 4.48 14.90
CA ASN A 275 4.76 4.21 13.68
C ASN A 275 4.64 5.48 12.84
N LEU A 276 4.38 6.63 13.48
CA LEU A 276 4.32 7.94 12.82
C LEU A 276 5.69 8.33 12.23
N PHE A 277 6.75 8.18 13.01
CA PHE A 277 8.12 8.45 12.56
C PHE A 277 8.49 7.56 11.38
N ASP A 278 8.14 6.27 11.42
CA ASP A 278 8.34 5.33 10.33
C ASP A 278 7.59 5.74 9.05
N VAL A 279 6.39 6.33 9.16
CA VAL A 279 5.66 6.87 7.99
C VAL A 279 6.42 8.06 7.39
N TRP A 280 6.87 9.00 8.22
CA TRP A 280 7.62 10.17 7.76
C TRP A 280 8.94 9.78 7.09
N VAL A 281 9.73 8.93 7.73
CA VAL A 281 11.00 8.42 7.19
C VAL A 281 10.80 7.62 5.91
N THR A 282 9.67 6.91 5.77
CA THR A 282 9.31 6.23 4.52
C THR A 282 9.09 7.22 3.38
N TRP A 283 8.48 8.38 3.67
CA TRP A 283 8.25 9.42 2.67
C TRP A 283 9.52 10.18 2.28
N ILE A 284 10.34 10.62 3.24
CA ILE A 284 11.50 11.48 2.97
C ILE A 284 12.74 10.71 2.48
N ARG A 285 12.69 9.37 2.37
CA ARG A 285 13.84 8.56 1.92
C ARG A 285 13.55 7.75 0.66
N PRO A 286 13.21 8.40 -0.47
CA PRO A 286 12.93 7.73 -1.74
C PRO A 286 14.09 6.86 -2.25
N TRP A 287 15.34 7.22 -1.95
CA TRP A 287 16.54 6.48 -2.40
C TRP A 287 16.62 5.05 -1.87
N ARG A 288 15.85 4.72 -0.84
CA ARG A 288 15.71 3.32 -0.38
C ARG A 288 15.07 2.40 -1.42
N TYR A 289 14.44 2.96 -2.46
CA TYR A 289 13.64 2.23 -3.44
C TYR A 289 14.17 2.31 -4.88
N CYS A 290 15.21 3.10 -5.17
CA CYS A 290 15.77 3.25 -6.52
C CYS A 290 17.26 2.84 -6.64
N GLY A 291 17.78 2.10 -5.67
CA GLY A 291 19.19 1.72 -5.63
C GLY A 291 20.11 2.92 -5.35
N ASN A 292 21.37 2.85 -5.78
CA ASN A 292 22.40 3.86 -5.49
C ASN A 292 22.31 5.12 -6.40
N ASP A 293 21.23 5.32 -7.13
CA ASP A 293 21.07 6.48 -8.04
C ASP A 293 20.37 7.65 -7.34
N LEU A 294 21.15 8.46 -6.63
CA LEU A 294 20.67 9.66 -5.96
C LEU A 294 20.17 10.74 -6.94
N GLN A 295 20.67 10.76 -8.18
CA GLN A 295 20.27 11.78 -9.16
C GLN A 295 18.79 11.61 -9.55
N ARG A 296 18.32 10.37 -9.60
CA ARG A 296 16.91 10.05 -9.89
C ARG A 296 15.94 10.61 -8.86
N VAL A 297 16.36 10.79 -7.61
CA VAL A 297 15.49 11.29 -6.52
C VAL A 297 15.64 12.79 -6.26
N MET A 298 16.62 13.46 -6.86
CA MET A 298 16.83 14.90 -6.68
C MET A 298 15.60 15.76 -6.99
N PRO A 299 14.80 15.49 -8.05
CA PRO A 299 13.59 16.25 -8.30
C PRO A 299 12.58 16.14 -7.15
N PHE A 300 12.40 14.93 -6.60
CA PHE A 300 11.54 14.71 -5.44
C PHE A 300 12.04 15.48 -4.22
N ILE A 301 13.34 15.40 -3.93
CA ILE A 301 13.97 16.06 -2.78
C ILE A 301 13.73 17.57 -2.84
N ARG A 302 13.97 18.19 -4.01
CA ARG A 302 13.78 19.64 -4.21
C ARG A 302 12.32 20.05 -4.03
N SER A 303 11.40 19.33 -4.67
CA SER A 303 9.96 19.62 -4.57
C SER A 303 9.40 19.43 -3.16
N ASN A 304 10.00 18.55 -2.36
CA ASN A 304 9.53 18.22 -1.02
C ASN A 304 10.40 18.84 0.09
N ARG A 305 11.15 19.91 -0.19
CA ARG A 305 12.08 20.56 0.76
C ARG A 305 11.50 20.75 2.17
N ARG A 306 10.25 21.22 2.29
CA ARG A 306 9.57 21.43 3.59
C ARG A 306 9.49 20.18 4.46
N TYR A 307 9.40 19.00 3.85
CA TYR A 307 9.37 17.73 4.57
C TYR A 307 10.71 17.37 5.21
N TYR A 308 11.81 17.92 4.70
CA TYR A 308 13.16 17.69 5.22
C TYR A 308 13.53 18.73 6.27
N ILE A 309 13.11 19.99 6.09
CA ILE A 309 13.54 21.10 6.95
C ILE A 309 12.51 21.32 8.06
N GLU A 310 11.32 21.80 7.71
CA GLU A 310 10.30 22.21 8.70
C GLU A 310 9.84 21.04 9.57
N LEU A 311 9.68 19.84 9.00
CA LEU A 311 9.33 18.66 9.81
C LEU A 311 10.49 18.15 10.66
N SER A 312 11.75 18.34 10.24
CA SER A 312 12.90 18.02 11.09
C SER A 312 12.98 19.00 12.25
N ASP A 313 12.78 20.30 12.01
CA ASP A 313 12.73 21.30 13.07
C ASP A 313 11.61 20.97 14.07
N ALA A 314 10.40 20.67 13.59
CA ALA A 314 9.29 20.24 14.42
C ALA A 314 9.59 18.95 15.22
N PHE A 315 10.35 18.02 14.65
CA PHE A 315 10.81 16.82 15.35
C PHE A 315 11.84 17.16 16.45
N TRP A 316 12.80 18.03 16.18
CA TRP A 316 13.86 18.40 17.13
C TRP A 316 13.36 19.29 18.28
N GLU A 317 12.36 20.13 18.02
CA GLU A 317 11.71 20.95 19.05
C GLU A 317 10.79 20.13 19.96
N ARG A 318 10.50 18.88 19.58
CA ARG A 318 9.61 18.00 20.34
C ARG A 318 10.21 17.62 21.68
N LYS A 319 9.39 17.72 22.73
CA LYS A 319 9.74 17.22 24.07
C LYS A 319 9.45 15.72 24.15
N PHE A 320 10.48 14.91 24.32
CA PHE A 320 10.36 13.47 24.52
C PHE A 320 10.29 13.15 26.02
N SER A 321 9.27 12.37 26.43
CA SER A 321 9.25 11.72 27.75
C SER A 321 10.00 10.40 27.62
N LEU A 322 11.08 10.22 28.37
CA LEU A 322 11.90 9.00 28.35
C LEU A 322 11.65 8.25 29.67
N GLU A 323 10.68 7.34 29.66
CA GLU A 323 10.22 6.65 30.87
C GLU A 323 10.82 5.24 30.99
N CYS A 324 11.15 4.61 29.86
CA CYS A 324 11.75 3.29 29.81
C CYS A 324 12.95 3.20 28.86
N THR A 325 13.70 2.10 28.93
CA THR A 325 14.85 1.85 28.04
C THR A 325 14.45 1.82 26.57
N GLY A 326 13.24 1.33 26.26
CA GLY A 326 12.70 1.32 24.90
C GLY A 326 12.54 2.71 24.31
N ASP A 327 12.17 3.72 25.12
CA ASP A 327 12.04 5.11 24.63
C ASP A 327 13.40 5.68 24.23
N ILE A 328 14.45 5.35 24.97
CA ILE A 328 15.83 5.76 24.69
C ILE A 328 16.33 5.08 23.42
N GLU A 329 16.10 3.78 23.28
CA GLU A 329 16.48 3.00 22.08
C GLU A 329 15.77 3.54 20.83
N ASN A 330 14.49 3.87 20.95
CA ASN A 330 13.70 4.46 19.87
C ASN A 330 14.23 5.85 19.48
N LEU A 331 14.44 6.73 20.46
CA LEU A 331 15.00 8.07 20.19
C LEU A 331 16.39 7.99 19.56
N ALA A 332 17.26 7.10 20.06
CA ALA A 332 18.57 6.87 19.48
C ALA A 332 18.46 6.38 18.02
N SER A 333 17.53 5.47 17.73
CA SER A 333 17.24 5.01 16.36
C SER A 333 16.81 6.16 15.45
N TYR A 334 15.93 7.04 15.93
CA TYR A 334 15.47 8.21 15.16
C TYR A 334 16.63 9.17 14.85
N ILE A 335 17.44 9.49 15.85
CA ILE A 335 18.62 10.34 15.70
C ILE A 335 19.59 9.72 14.70
N CYS A 336 19.90 8.42 14.81
CA CYS A 336 20.77 7.70 13.87
C CYS A 336 20.25 7.77 12.42
N ILE A 337 18.93 7.71 12.21
CA ILE A 337 18.34 7.85 10.88
C ILE A 337 18.51 9.27 10.36
N LEU A 338 18.16 10.30 11.14
CA LEU A 338 18.22 11.70 10.72
C LEU A 338 19.66 12.21 10.57
N THR A 339 20.63 11.59 11.24
CA THR A 339 22.06 11.89 11.14
C THR A 339 22.83 10.92 10.23
N SER A 340 22.12 10.09 9.47
CA SER A 340 22.76 9.20 8.49
C SER A 340 23.46 9.99 7.38
N PRO A 341 24.54 9.47 6.78
CA PRO A 341 25.30 10.18 5.75
C PRO A 341 24.43 10.72 4.61
N ASP A 342 23.52 9.89 4.08
CA ASP A 342 22.61 10.29 2.99
C ASP A 342 21.70 11.47 3.40
N MET A 343 21.17 11.44 4.63
CA MET A 343 20.31 12.51 5.14
C MET A 343 21.10 13.81 5.33
N LEU A 344 22.31 13.74 5.89
CA LEU A 344 23.16 14.90 6.08
C LEU A 344 23.61 15.50 4.75
N GLU A 345 23.90 14.69 3.73
CA GLU A 345 24.20 15.16 2.38
C GLU A 345 23.05 16.00 1.81
N ILE A 346 21.80 15.53 1.99
CA ILE A 346 20.60 16.24 1.53
C ILE A 346 20.35 17.52 2.33
N LEU A 347 20.51 17.49 3.66
CA LEU A 347 20.36 18.68 4.49
C LEU A 347 21.43 19.73 4.14
N ASN A 348 22.68 19.31 3.93
CA ASN A 348 23.77 20.19 3.50
C ASN A 348 23.50 20.80 2.12
N LEU A 349 22.93 20.03 1.18
CA LEU A 349 22.51 20.55 -0.13
C LEU A 349 21.55 21.74 0.04
N PHE A 350 20.58 21.66 0.95
CA PHE A 350 19.66 22.77 1.19
C PHE A 350 20.33 23.97 1.87
N ILE A 351 21.29 23.75 2.76
CA ILE A 351 22.05 24.84 3.40
C ILE A 351 22.85 25.61 2.33
N ILE A 352 23.55 24.90 1.45
CA ILE A 352 24.34 25.51 0.37
C ILE A 352 23.43 26.31 -0.57
N LEU A 353 22.30 25.72 -1.01
CA LEU A 353 21.35 26.40 -1.90
C LEU A 353 20.75 27.67 -1.29
N ASN A 354 20.48 27.70 0.02
CA ASN A 354 20.01 28.92 0.69
C ASN A 354 21.11 29.99 0.74
N SER A 355 22.37 29.59 1.01
CA SER A 355 23.50 30.53 1.09
C SER A 355 23.84 31.16 -0.26
N GLU A 356 23.65 30.44 -1.36
CA GLU A 356 23.85 30.98 -2.71
C GLU A 356 22.76 32.00 -3.08
N CYS A 357 21.50 31.78 -2.69
CA CYS A 357 20.43 32.75 -2.93
C CYS A 357 20.59 34.05 -2.12
N GLU A 358 21.10 33.99 -0.89
CA GLU A 358 21.35 35.17 -0.06
C GLU A 358 22.54 36.01 -0.56
N THR A 359 23.44 35.46 -1.38
CA THR A 359 24.57 36.21 -1.97
C THR A 359 24.24 37.00 -3.24
N TYR A 360 23.00 36.91 -3.75
CA TYR A 360 22.54 37.63 -4.95
C TYR A 360 21.44 38.68 -4.70
N GLU A 361 21.12 38.96 -3.42
CA GLU A 361 20.39 40.17 -3.00
C GLU A 361 21.36 41.23 -2.46
#